data_AF-A0A3B0T8Q3-F1
#
_entry.id   AF-A0A3B0T8Q3-F1
#
_cell.length_a   1.000
_cell.length_b   1.000
_cell.length_c   1.000
_cell.angle_alpha   90.00
_cell.angle_beta   90.00
_cell.angle_gamma   90.00
#
_symmetry.space_group_name_H-M   'P 1'
#
loop_
_entity.id
_entity.type
_entity.pdbx_description
1 polymer ?
#
loop_
_entity_poly.entity_id
_entity_poly.type
_entity_poly.pdbx_seq_one_letter_code
_entity_poly.pdbx_strand_id
1 'polypeptide(L)' 'RRMMFIEITAADAYPLCGTMSKFGTLEDFDARLLCGQGTTQPRLEDVPVRIPAPLPPAAGSIYEIQKQLKARSFERILR' A
#
# COMPACT_ATOMS: atom_id res chain seq x y z
N ARG A 1 -8.66 -24.96 1.60
CA ARG A 1 -7.64 -24.66 0.56
C ARG A 1 -6.63 -23.68 1.15
N ARG A 2 -5.32 -23.86 0.94
CA ARG A 2 -4.28 -22.94 1.40
C ARG A 2 -3.85 -22.03 0.25
N MET A 3 -3.66 -20.75 0.51
CA MET A 3 -3.27 -19.75 -0.48
C MET A 3 -2.19 -18.85 0.11
N MET A 4 -1.22 -18.45 -0.72
CA MET A 4 -0.15 -17.52 -0.36
C MET A 4 -0.19 -16.36 -1.34
N PHE A 5 -0.16 -15.15 -0.82
CA PHE A 5 -0.06 -13.92 -1.61
C PHE A 5 1.29 -13.27 -1.31
N ILE A 6 2.02 -12.91 -2.36
CA ILE A 6 3.29 -12.18 -2.27
C ILE A 6 3.13 -10.92 -3.10
N GLU A 7 3.57 -9.80 -2.53
CA GLU A 7 3.67 -8.53 -3.22
C GLU A 7 5.15 -8.25 -3.53
N ILE A 8 5.43 -7.80 -4.76
CA ILE A 8 6.77 -7.41 -5.21
C ILE A 8 6.61 -6.09 -5.95
N THR A 9 7.56 -5.18 -5.74
CA THR A 9 7.61 -3.88 -6.41
C THR A 9 9.00 -3.64 -7.00
N ALA A 10 9.11 -2.68 -7.91
CA ALA A 10 10.39 -2.28 -8.46
C ALA A 10 11.22 -1.51 -7.42
N ALA A 11 12.56 -1.56 -7.53
CA ALA A 11 13.47 -0.87 -6.61
C ALA A 11 13.30 0.65 -6.59
N ASP A 12 12.76 1.23 -7.67
CA ASP A 12 12.49 2.66 -7.83
C ASP A 12 11.05 3.05 -7.49
N ALA A 13 10.18 2.09 -7.17
CA ALA A 13 8.77 2.32 -6.88
C ALA A 13 8.54 2.59 -5.39
N TYR A 14 9.04 3.75 -4.96
CA TYR A 14 8.97 4.17 -3.58
C TYR A 14 7.51 4.31 -3.10
N PRO A 15 7.24 3.96 -1.84
CA PRO A 15 5.90 4.10 -1.26
C PRO A 15 5.53 5.57 -1.16
N LEU A 16 4.31 5.90 -1.54
CA LEU A 16 3.74 7.21 -1.25
C LEU A 16 3.50 7.33 0.27
N CYS A 17 3.78 8.52 0.82
CA CYS A 17 3.41 8.84 2.19
C CYS A 17 1.92 8.54 2.45
N GLY A 18 1.59 8.04 3.64
CA GLY A 18 0.21 7.69 4.02
C GLY A 18 -0.24 6.29 3.61
N THR A 19 0.61 5.50 2.95
CA THR A 19 0.37 4.06 2.78
C THR A 19 0.64 3.29 4.07
N MET A 20 0.13 2.05 4.16
CA MET A 20 0.34 1.18 5.33
C MET A 20 1.79 0.68 5.47
N SER A 21 2.56 0.76 4.39
CA SER A 21 3.96 0.35 4.35
C SER A 21 4.85 1.47 4.90
N LYS A 22 5.50 1.20 6.04
CA LYS A 22 6.39 2.15 6.70
C LYS A 22 7.84 1.72 6.49
N PHE A 23 8.64 2.62 5.94
CA PHE A 23 10.09 2.49 5.82
C PHE A 23 10.69 3.72 6.51
N GLY A 24 11.57 3.50 7.50
CA GLY A 24 12.14 4.58 8.30
C GLY A 24 13.29 5.28 7.58
N THR A 25 14.07 4.52 6.83
CA THR A 25 15.21 5.01 6.03
C THR A 25 15.27 4.35 4.66
N LEU A 26 16.19 4.81 3.80
CA LEU A 26 16.45 4.16 2.51
C LEU A 26 17.12 2.79 2.71
N GLU A 27 17.98 2.66 3.71
CA GLU A 27 18.62 1.40 4.07
C GLU A 27 17.60 0.34 4.49
N ASP A 28 16.54 0.74 5.22
CA ASP A 28 15.43 -0.16 5.57
C ASP A 28 14.69 -0.68 4.33
N PHE A 29 14.61 0.13 3.27
CA PHE A 29 13.98 -0.23 2.00
C PHE A 29 14.91 -1.16 1.21
N ASP A 30 16.18 -0.80 1.08
CA ASP A 30 17.19 -1.59 0.37
C ASP A 30 17.43 -2.96 1.01
N ALA A 31 17.28 -3.09 2.34
CA ALA A 31 17.33 -4.37 3.04
C ALA A 31 16.28 -5.39 2.56
N ARG A 32 15.24 -4.94 1.82
CA ARG A 32 14.18 -5.79 1.27
C ARG A 32 14.30 -6.02 -0.23
N LEU A 33 15.37 -5.54 -0.87
CA LEU A 33 15.64 -5.85 -2.27
C LEU A 33 15.85 -7.36 -2.45
N LEU A 34 15.08 -7.94 -3.37
CA LEU A 34 15.25 -9.34 -3.75
C LEU A 34 16.51 -9.55 -4.60
N CYS A 35 16.83 -8.57 -5.46
CA CYS A 35 17.99 -8.56 -6.34
C CYS A 35 18.22 -7.15 -6.90
N GLY A 36 19.38 -6.93 -7.53
CA GLY A 36 19.73 -5.66 -8.16
C GLY A 36 20.41 -4.67 -7.22
N GLN A 37 20.26 -3.38 -7.51
CA GLN A 37 20.80 -2.28 -6.70
C GLN A 37 19.66 -1.31 -6.37
N GLY A 38 19.73 -0.74 -5.16
CA GLY A 38 18.87 0.36 -4.77
C GLY A 38 19.13 1.61 -5.62
N THR A 39 18.15 2.51 -5.63
CA THR A 39 18.26 3.82 -6.28
C THR A 39 17.79 4.87 -5.31
N THR A 40 18.35 6.09 -5.38
CA THR A 40 17.85 7.27 -4.66
C THR A 40 16.85 8.09 -5.49
N GLN A 41 16.63 7.70 -6.74
CA GLN A 41 15.76 8.39 -7.68
C GLN A 41 14.48 7.57 -7.88
N PRO A 42 13.36 7.96 -7.23
CA PRO A 42 12.10 7.25 -7.39
C PRO A 42 11.49 7.50 -8.76
N ARG A 43 10.73 6.52 -9.27
CA ARG A 43 9.95 6.65 -10.50
C ARG A 43 8.62 7.36 -10.21
N LEU A 44 8.59 8.67 -10.45
CA LEU A 44 7.42 9.52 -10.26
C LEU A 44 7.18 10.39 -11.50
N GLU A 45 5.91 10.68 -11.77
CA GLU A 45 5.48 11.70 -12.72
C GLU A 45 5.01 12.95 -11.97
N ASP A 46 5.11 14.12 -12.62
CA ASP A 46 4.59 15.39 -12.08
C ASP A 46 3.07 15.46 -12.26
N VAL A 47 2.36 14.73 -11.40
CA VAL A 47 0.90 14.63 -11.41
C VAL A 47 0.34 14.95 -10.02
N PRO A 48 -0.87 15.54 -9.94
CA PRO A 48 -1.52 15.75 -8.65
C PRO A 48 -1.82 14.41 -7.98
N VAL A 49 -1.05 14.07 -6.95
CA VAL A 49 -1.24 12.87 -6.13
C VAL A 49 -2.19 13.18 -4.97
N ARG A 50 -3.18 12.31 -4.74
CA ARG A 50 -3.99 12.33 -3.53
C ARG A 50 -3.40 11.38 -2.49
N ILE A 51 -3.00 11.92 -1.35
CA ILE A 51 -2.52 11.14 -0.23
C ILE A 51 -3.71 10.57 0.55
N PRO A 52 -3.81 9.23 0.72
CA PRO A 52 -4.85 8.64 1.55
C PRO A 52 -4.61 8.99 3.03
N ALA A 53 -5.54 9.74 3.62
CA ALA A 53 -5.56 10.05 5.04
C ALA A 53 -7.00 10.23 5.54
N PRO A 54 -7.30 9.94 6.81
CA PRO A 54 -6.44 9.32 7.84
C PRO A 54 -6.45 7.78 7.77
N LEU A 55 -5.40 7.15 8.33
CA LEU A 55 -5.38 5.71 8.52
C LEU A 55 -6.53 5.27 9.43
N PRO A 56 -7.14 4.09 9.19
CA PRO A 56 -8.19 3.58 10.06
C PRO A 56 -7.65 3.36 11.48
N PRO A 57 -8.45 3.62 12.52
CA PRO A 57 -8.04 3.44 13.91
C PRO A 57 -7.72 1.98 14.24
N ALA A 58 -8.32 1.03 13.51
CA ALA A 58 -7.94 -0.37 13.54
C ALA A 58 -7.10 -0.71 12.29
N ALA A 59 -5.77 -0.72 12.45
CA ALA A 59 -4.82 -1.25 11.46
C ALA A 59 -4.77 -2.80 11.48
N GLY A 60 -5.92 -3.44 11.70
CA GLY A 60 -6.04 -4.89 11.80
C GLY A 60 -6.06 -5.56 10.42
N SER A 61 -6.57 -6.78 10.35
CA SER A 61 -6.78 -7.45 9.07
C SER A 61 -7.72 -6.66 8.15
N ILE A 62 -7.65 -6.91 6.83
CA ILE A 62 -8.60 -6.34 5.87
C ILE A 62 -10.06 -6.56 6.27
N TYR A 63 -10.36 -7.66 6.97
CA TYR A 63 -11.69 -7.98 7.47
C TYR A 63 -12.12 -7.07 8.63
N GLU A 64 -11.19 -6.70 9.52
CA GLU A 64 -11.47 -5.74 10.61
C GLU A 64 -11.75 -4.34 10.05
N ILE A 65 -11.01 -3.93 9.02
CA ILE A 65 -11.26 -2.66 8.31
C ILE A 65 -12.63 -2.71 7.63
N GLN A 66 -12.97 -3.80 6.94
CA GLN A 66 -14.26 -3.96 6.27
C GLN A 66 -15.45 -4.00 7.25
N LYS A 67 -15.27 -4.60 8.43
CA LYS A 67 -16.32 -4.64 9.47
C LYS A 67 -16.76 -3.25 9.93
N GLN A 68 -15.87 -2.26 9.87
CA GLN A 68 -16.17 -0.87 10.23
C GLN A 68 -16.93 -0.11 9.13
N LEU A 69 -16.95 -0.62 7.89
CA LEU A 69 -17.66 0.03 6.78
C LEU A 69 -19.18 -0.08 6.97
N LYS A 70 -19.83 1.06 7.18
CA LYS A 70 -21.30 1.15 7.36
C LYS A 70 -22.07 1.17 6.04
N ALA A 71 -21.40 1.48 4.94
CA ALA A 71 -21.99 1.60 3.61
C ALA A 71 -21.39 0.56 2.66
N ARG A 72 -22.21 0.05 1.74
CA ARG A 72 -21.73 -0.79 0.64
C ARG A 72 -21.07 0.11 -0.40
N SER A 73 -19.91 -0.28 -0.93
CA SER A 73 -19.19 0.50 -1.95
C SER A 73 -19.87 0.49 -3.33
N PHE A 74 -20.94 -0.28 -3.50
CA PHE A 74 -21.66 -0.41 -4.76
C PHE A 74 -23.17 -0.56 -4.53
N GLU A 75 -23.95 -0.01 -5.46
CA GLU A 75 -25.40 -0.15 -5.50
C GLU A 75 -25.82 -1.56 -5.95
N ARG A 76 -26.91 -2.09 -5.38
CA ARG A 76 -27.57 -3.27 -5.94
C ARG A 76 -28.54 -2.82 -7.00
N ILE A 77 -28.29 -3.23 -8.24
CA ILE A 77 -29.34 -3.24 -9.27
C ILE A 77 -30.30 -4.37 -8.89
N LEU A 78 -31.45 -4.02 -8.32
CA LEU A 78 -32.56 -4.95 -8.15
C LEU A 78 -33.23 -5.10 -9.54
N ARG A 79 -33.24 -6.33 -10.05
CA ARG A 79 -34.09 -6.73 -11.18
C ARG A 79 -35.41 -7.23 -10.66
#